data_AF-A0A4R1CHB0-F1
#
_entry.id   AF-A0A4R1CHB0-F1
#
_cell.length_a   1.000
_cell.length_b   1.000
_cell.length_c   1.000
_cell.angle_alpha   90.00
_cell.angle_beta   90.00
_cell.angle_gamma   90.00
#
_symmetry.space_group_name_H-M   'P 1'
#
loop_
_entity.id
_entity.type
_entity.pdbx_description
1 polymer ?
#
loop_
_entity_poly.entity_id
_entity_poly.type
_entity_poly.pdbx_seq_one_letter_code
_entity_poly.pdbx_strand_id
1 'polypeptide(L)' 'MYLDARSPSRALRVTWHHEAGLVVLSLWRDTTCAGTFRLAIDEVPDLIDVLRAGLDASYSVALDQRRAARLSDAG' A
#
# COMPACT_ATOMS: atom_id res chain seq x y z
N MET A 1 7.50 5.66 7.07
CA MET A 1 7.68 6.03 5.64
C MET A 1 7.79 4.75 4.86
N TYR A 2 7.11 4.65 3.71
CA TYR A 2 7.12 3.48 2.83
C TYR A 2 7.92 3.80 1.58
N LEU A 3 8.90 2.97 1.21
CA LEU A 3 9.71 3.19 0.01
C LEU A 3 8.95 2.72 -1.24
N ASP A 4 9.12 3.44 -2.34
CA ASP A 4 8.56 3.05 -3.63
C ASP A 4 9.43 1.96 -4.27
N ALA A 5 8.82 0.86 -4.68
CA ALA A 5 9.52 -0.28 -5.31
C ALA A 5 10.30 0.11 -6.59
N ARG A 6 9.93 1.21 -7.25
CA ARG A 6 10.63 1.70 -8.45
C ARG A 6 11.95 2.40 -8.14
N SER A 7 12.11 2.99 -6.95
CA SER A 7 13.34 3.69 -6.56
C SER A 7 13.37 3.97 -5.06
N PRO A 8 14.50 3.73 -4.36
CA PRO A 8 14.65 4.06 -2.95
C PRO A 8 14.60 5.58 -2.67
N SER A 9 14.84 6.43 -3.67
CA SER A 9 14.70 7.89 -3.54
C SER A 9 13.25 8.38 -3.49
N ARG A 10 12.27 7.49 -3.72
CA ARG A 10 10.85 7.83 -3.71
C ARG A 10 10.16 7.13 -2.55
N ALA A 11 9.28 7.86 -1.86
CA ALA A 11 8.62 7.32 -0.70
C ALA A 11 7.24 7.94 -0.44
N LEU A 12 6.38 7.19 0.24
CA LEU A 12 5.09 7.62 0.77
C LEU A 12 5.22 7.84 2.28
N ARG A 13 4.72 8.98 2.76
CA ARG A 13 4.58 9.27 4.19
C ARG A 13 3.12 9.49 4.54
N VAL A 14 2.70 8.87 5.62
CA VAL A 14 1.36 9.00 6.21
C VAL A 14 1.49 9.82 7.49
N THR A 15 0.72 10.89 7.61
CA THR A 15 0.70 11.76 8.79
C THR A 15 -0.75 12.03 9.22
N TRP A 16 -1.02 11.93 10.51
CA TRP A 16 -2.34 12.17 11.08
C TRP A 16 -2.47 13.60 11.61
N HIS A 17 -3.59 14.24 11.31
CA HIS A 17 -3.96 15.55 11.81
C HIS A 17 -5.32 15.43 12.52
N HIS A 18 -5.30 14.89 13.75
CA HIS A 18 -6.52 14.56 14.49
C HIS A 18 -7.44 15.76 14.70
N GLU A 19 -6.90 16.92 15.04
CA GLU A 19 -7.69 18.15 15.22
C GLU A 19 -8.42 18.59 13.94
N ALA A 20 -7.88 18.24 12.77
CA ALA A 20 -8.48 18.55 11.47
C ALA A 20 -9.34 17.40 10.92
N GLY A 21 -9.36 16.23 11.58
CA GLY A 21 -10.05 15.04 11.07
C GLY A 21 -9.46 14.51 9.76
N LEU A 22 -8.15 14.65 9.55
CA LEU A 22 -7.49 14.30 8.29
C LEU A 22 -6.33 13.30 8.46
N VAL A 23 -6.16 12.47 7.44
CA VAL A 23 -4.90 11.76 7.15
C VAL A 23 -4.28 12.36 5.90
N VAL A 24 -2.99 12.70 5.99
CA VAL A 24 -2.23 13.25 4.88
C VAL A 24 -1.29 12.19 4.33
N LEU A 25 -1.53 11.83 3.06
CA LEU A 25 -0.69 10.94 2.27
C LEU A 25 0.21 11.82 1.40
N SER A 26 1.52 11.77 1.63
CA SER A 26 2.47 12.63 0.92
C SER A 26 3.53 11.81 0.19
N LEU A 27 3.78 12.17 -1.07
CA LEU A 27 4.83 11.59 -1.90
C LEU A 27 6.09 12.45 -1.77
N TRP A 28 7.21 11.78 -1.54
CA TRP A 28 8.52 12.39 -1.34
C TRP A 28 9.48 11.90 -2.41
N ARG A 29 10.36 12.81 -2.85
CA ARG A 29 11.54 12.51 -3.66
C ARG A 29 12.75 13.10 -2.92
N ASP A 30 13.65 12.24 -2.51
CA ASP A 30 14.75 12.58 -1.62
C ASP A 30 14.19 13.31 -0.37
N THR A 31 14.56 14.58 -0.18
CA THR A 31 14.09 15.42 0.93
C THR A 31 12.94 16.36 0.57
N THR A 32 12.43 16.30 -0.66
CA THR A 32 11.40 17.22 -1.17
C THR A 32 10.04 16.53 -1.26
N CYS A 33 8.99 17.20 -0.76
CA CYS A 33 7.62 16.75 -0.98
C CYS A 33 7.19 17.06 -2.42
N ALA A 34 6.89 16.02 -3.19
CA ALA A 34 6.52 16.10 -4.59
C ALA A 34 4.98 16.14 -4.80
N GLY A 35 4.21 15.77 -3.78
CA GLY A 35 2.75 15.78 -3.84
C GLY A 35 2.11 15.39 -2.51
N THR A 36 0.88 15.84 -2.30
CA THR A 36 0.11 15.58 -1.08
C THR A 36 -1.35 15.32 -1.41
N PHE A 37 -1.97 14.39 -0.70
CA PHE A 37 -3.39 14.09 -0.72
C PHE A 37 -3.92 14.13 0.72
N ARG A 38 -5.08 14.78 0.92
CA ARG A 38 -5.77 14.85 2.21
C ARG A 38 -6.98 13.93 2.14
N LEU A 39 -7.00 12.90 2.97
CA LEU A 39 -8.11 11.97 3.11
C LEU A 39 -8.86 12.31 4.40
N ALA A 40 -10.19 12.37 4.33
CA ALA A 40 -11.00 12.55 5.53
C ALA A 40 -10.95 11.28 6.40
N ILE A 41 -10.99 11.44 7.72
CA ILE A 41 -10.81 10.32 8.66
C ILE A 41 -11.91 9.25 8.53
N ASP A 42 -13.11 9.65 8.13
CA ASP A 42 -14.26 8.78 7.86
C ASP A 42 -14.13 7.98 6.56
N GLU A 43 -13.28 8.41 5.62
CA GLU A 43 -12.94 7.66 4.40
C GLU A 43 -11.77 6.68 4.60
N VAL A 44 -11.06 6.75 5.74
CA VAL A 44 -9.93 5.84 6.03
C VAL A 44 -10.35 4.37 6.07
N PRO A 45 -11.48 3.98 6.69
CA PRO A 45 -11.95 2.59 6.65
C PRO A 45 -12.11 2.05 5.24
N ASP A 46 -12.69 2.84 4.32
CA ASP A 46 -12.87 2.43 2.92
C ASP A 46 -11.51 2.21 2.22
N LEU A 47 -10.53 3.08 2.47
CA LEU A 47 -9.17 2.89 1.96
C LEU A 47 -8.54 1.61 2.51
N ILE A 48 -8.73 1.31 3.79
CA ILE A 48 -8.23 0.07 4.41
C ILE A 48 -8.85 -1.16 3.74
N ASP A 49 -10.16 -1.13 3.48
CA ASP A 49 -10.86 -2.24 2.83
C ASP A 49 -10.36 -2.48 1.41
N VAL A 50 -10.10 -1.41 0.64
CA VAL A 50 -9.48 -1.52 -0.69
C VAL A 50 -8.10 -2.18 -0.62
N LEU A 51 -7.25 -1.75 0.33
CA LEU A 51 -5.92 -2.31 0.50
C LEU A 51 -5.98 -3.79 0.95
N ARG A 52 -6.92 -4.12 1.83
CA ARG A 52 -7.13 -5.49 2.32
C ARG A 52 -7.61 -6.41 1.20
N ALA A 53 -8.59 -5.99 0.42
CA ALA A 53 -9.09 -6.77 -0.71
C ALA A 53 -7.98 -7.08 -1.72
N GLY A 54 -7.11 -6.10 -2.03
CA GLY A 54 -5.95 -6.32 -2.90
C GLY A 54 -4.91 -7.28 -2.31
N LEU A 55 -4.69 -7.23 -0.99
CA LEU A 55 -3.81 -8.18 -0.29
C LEU A 55 -4.35 -9.61 -0.37
N ASP A 56 -5.63 -9.80 -0.07
CA ASP A 56 -6.27 -11.13 -0.08
C ASP A 56 -6.20 -11.76 -1.49
N ALA A 57 -6.48 -10.97 -2.53
CA ALA A 57 -6.36 -11.42 -3.92
C ALA A 57 -4.90 -11.74 -4.32
N SER A 58 -3.94 -10.97 -3.83
CA SER A 58 -2.52 -11.25 -4.11
C SER A 58 -2.05 -12.54 -3.43
N TYR A 59 -2.55 -12.82 -2.23
CA TYR A 59 -2.22 -14.03 -1.49
C TYR A 59 -2.82 -15.28 -2.15
N SER A 60 -4.06 -15.21 -2.64
CA SER A 60 -4.67 -16.33 -3.36
C SER A 60 -3.88 -16.70 -4.61
N VAL A 61 -3.46 -15.70 -5.40
CA VAL A 61 -2.62 -15.91 -6.58
C VAL A 61 -1.29 -16.60 -6.21
N ALA A 62 -0.62 -16.14 -5.15
CA ALA A 62 0.65 -16.73 -4.72
C ALA A 62 0.48 -18.19 -4.23
N LEU A 63 -0.63 -18.52 -3.57
CA LEU A 63 -0.93 -19.89 -3.14
C LEU A 63 -1.17 -20.82 -4.33
N ASP A 64 -1.93 -20.37 -5.32
CA ASP A 64 -2.24 -21.18 -6.50
C ASP A 64 -0.99 -21.46 -7.33
N GLN A 65 -0.09 -20.48 -7.48
CA GLN A 65 1.23 -20.68 -8.09
C GLN A 65 2.06 -21.74 -7.34
N ARG A 66 2.09 -21.70 -6.00
CA ARG A 66 2.81 -22.69 -5.18
C ARG A 66 2.23 -24.10 -5.31
N ARG A 67 0.90 -24.21 -5.39
CA ARG A 67 0.21 -25.50 -5.61
C ARG A 67 0.56 -26.07 -6.98
N ALA A 68 0.52 -25.25 -8.03
CA ALA A 68 0.91 -25.66 -9.37
C ALA A 68 2.36 -26.16 -9.43
N ALA A 69 3.31 -25.42 -8.84
CA ALA A 69 4.72 -25.82 -8.82
C ALA A 69 4.95 -27.18 -8.13
N ARG A 70 4.28 -27.44 -7.00
CA ARG A 70 4.37 -28.74 -6.30
C ARG A 70 3.82 -29.91 -7.12
N LEU A 71 2.77 -29.67 -7.90
CA LEU A 71 2.20 -30.69 -8.78
C LEU A 71 3.15 -31.00 -9.95
N SER A 72 3.88 -29.99 -10.45
CA SER A 72 4.88 -30.16 -11.50
C SER A 72 6.15 -30.88 -11.03
N ASP A 73 6.60 -30.67 -9.79
CA ASP A 73 7.78 -31.37 -9.22
C ASP A 73 7.49 -32.84 -8.83
N ALA A 74 6.22 -33.23 -8.77
CA ALA A 74 5.79 -34.57 -8.35
C ALA A 74 5.53 -35.55 -9.51
N GLY A 75 5.78 -35.14 -10.76
CA GLY A 75 5.60 -35.94 -11.98
C GLY A 75 6.89 -36.08 -12.77
#